data_AF-A0A561E0L5-F1
#
_entry.id   AF-A0A561E0L5-F1
#
_cell.length_a   1.000
_cell.length_b   1.000
_cell.length_c   1.000
_cell.angle_alpha   90.00
_cell.angle_beta   90.00
_cell.angle_gamma   90.00
#
_symmetry.space_group_name_H-M   'P 1'
#
loop_
_entity.id
_entity.type
_entity.pdbx_description
1 polymer ?
#
loop_
_entity_poly.entity_id
_entity_poly.type
_entity_poly.pdbx_seq_one_letter_code
_entity_poly.pdbx_strand_id
1 'polypeptide(L)'
;MGMGKFFVRFIVVIMSAFLILTGCSSKQSGTASKGDSNGKGEPYQLTMAYMAFTKIDDLPLVQEEINKITKKKINATVKLMPINGSAWSQQSNLLLTGNEKLDLILSSSFFGYNTSAVKGQYLPLDELLEKYGKGILEAVPKTLLEGDRVNGKLYAVPSARDWGVDYGFIMRKDIVDKYKIDLSQVKSFADLEKVFKVVKENEPTLAPVVNAGPLTTASVLNGGKYDVLGDSLGVMSFKDKKFVNMFEDPDYLNSVKMTRKWFKEGYIMKDAATSQEAAANIVKAGKGFGYFSHMKPGFEIQEQGITGHEMVAVRFTDVYSYTDSATSFGMSIARNSQKPEKAMELMNLLYTDKDIMNLIANGIEGKHYVVKSDGTIKLPDGVKESKYVFGQWEIGNNFLTYPWEGNPPNYWEIFKKHNDSAIFSPAFGFTFNPDPVKTEIAAATNVLNQYKVGIESGTLDPNKSLPEFNKKLKQAGLEKIIAEKQKQYDKWKKNK
;
A
#
# COMPACT_ATOMS: atom_id res chain seq x y z
N MET A 1 15.21 -22.73 -54.65
CA MET A 1 14.06 -22.67 -55.59
C MET A 1 12.97 -21.91 -54.86
N GLY A 2 12.67 -20.64 -55.11
CA GLY A 2 12.44 -19.94 -56.38
C GLY A 2 10.94 -19.59 -56.40
N MET A 3 10.55 -18.34 -56.09
CA MET A 3 10.32 -17.23 -57.05
C MET A 3 8.94 -17.36 -57.75
N GLY A 4 8.07 -16.37 -57.94
CA GLY A 4 8.02 -14.91 -57.73
C GLY A 4 6.54 -14.42 -57.92
N LYS A 5 6.14 -13.31 -57.29
CA LYS A 5 5.92 -11.95 -57.86
C LYS A 5 4.82 -11.78 -58.92
N PHE A 6 3.85 -10.90 -58.61
CA PHE A 6 3.29 -9.74 -59.36
C PHE A 6 1.82 -9.52 -58.91
N PHE A 7 1.22 -8.33 -58.76
CA PHE A 7 1.44 -7.00 -59.35
C PHE A 7 0.90 -5.88 -58.42
N VAL A 8 1.50 -4.69 -58.53
CA VAL A 8 1.30 -3.44 -57.76
C VAL A 8 0.43 -2.44 -58.54
N ARG A 9 -0.29 -1.52 -57.86
CA ARG A 9 -0.55 -0.10 -58.22
C ARG A 9 -1.53 0.55 -57.22
N PHE A 10 -1.54 1.84 -56.84
CA PHE A 10 -0.59 2.97 -56.69
C PHE A 10 -1.44 4.17 -56.15
N ILE A 11 -0.77 5.23 -55.62
CA ILE A 11 -1.24 6.64 -55.38
C ILE A 11 -1.91 6.88 -54.00
N VAL A 12 -1.41 7.64 -53.00
CA VAL A 12 -0.61 8.89 -52.81
C VAL A 12 -1.40 10.23 -52.94
N VAL A 13 -1.71 10.80 -51.76
CA VAL A 13 -1.68 12.23 -51.30
C VAL A 13 -1.76 13.36 -52.34
N ILE A 14 -2.75 14.26 -52.20
CA ILE A 14 -2.60 15.71 -52.52
C ILE A 14 -3.38 16.59 -51.51
N MET A 15 -2.63 17.53 -50.95
CA MET A 15 -2.95 18.73 -50.18
C MET A 15 -3.61 19.79 -51.09
N SER A 16 -4.57 20.60 -50.62
CA SER A 16 -4.68 22.06 -50.91
C SER A 16 -5.98 22.72 -50.42
N ALA A 17 -5.78 23.71 -49.54
CA ALA A 17 -6.38 25.05 -49.49
C ALA A 17 -7.79 25.32 -50.07
N PHE A 18 -8.67 25.83 -49.19
CA PHE A 18 -9.56 26.94 -49.50
C PHE A 18 -9.54 27.96 -48.36
N LEU A 19 -9.08 29.16 -48.67
CA LEU A 19 -9.27 30.42 -47.95
C LEU A 19 -10.25 31.29 -48.76
N ILE A 20 -10.78 32.32 -48.09
CA ILE A 20 -11.62 33.47 -48.53
C ILE A 20 -13.01 33.38 -47.88
N LEU A 21 -13.63 34.40 -47.27
CA LEU A 21 -13.29 35.69 -46.63
C LEU A 21 -14.66 36.34 -46.29
N THR A 22 -14.67 37.33 -45.39
CA THR A 22 -15.76 38.32 -45.12
C THR A 22 -17.02 37.82 -44.37
N GLY A 23 -17.58 38.53 -43.38
CA GLY A 23 -17.30 39.84 -42.80
C GLY A 23 -18.34 40.26 -41.74
N CYS A 24 -18.06 41.43 -41.14
CA CYS A 24 -18.96 42.34 -40.39
C CYS A 24 -19.13 42.20 -38.86
N SER A 25 -18.29 43.00 -38.20
CA SER A 25 -18.57 43.86 -37.03
C SER A 25 -20.03 44.35 -36.88
N SER A 26 -20.56 44.28 -35.67
CA SER A 26 -21.34 45.40 -35.09
C SER A 26 -21.23 45.42 -33.56
N LYS A 27 -20.79 46.57 -33.02
CA LYS A 27 -20.91 46.98 -31.62
C LYS A 27 -22.36 47.43 -31.40
N GLN A 28 -23.00 46.95 -30.33
CA GLN A 28 -24.14 47.64 -29.72
C GLN A 28 -24.07 47.55 -28.20
N SER A 29 -24.20 48.73 -27.60
CA SER A 29 -24.17 49.04 -26.17
C SER A 29 -25.56 48.93 -25.52
N GLY A 30 -25.58 48.64 -24.22
CA GLY A 30 -26.77 48.61 -23.33
C GLY A 30 -27.30 47.18 -23.17
N THR A 31 -27.43 46.60 -21.98
CA THR A 31 -27.93 47.17 -20.72
C THR A 31 -27.45 46.33 -19.54
N ALA A 32 -27.04 46.98 -18.45
CA ALA A 32 -26.72 46.33 -17.18
C ALA A 32 -28.00 45.75 -16.56
N SER A 33 -28.11 44.42 -16.55
CA SER A 33 -29.02 43.69 -15.68
C SER A 33 -28.24 43.29 -14.43
N LYS A 34 -28.53 43.94 -13.31
CA LYS A 34 -28.19 43.44 -11.97
C LYS A 34 -28.89 42.08 -11.80
N GLY A 35 -28.14 41.01 -12.05
CA GLY A 35 -28.54 39.65 -11.72
C GLY A 35 -28.22 39.36 -10.26
N ASP A 36 -29.27 39.00 -9.52
CA ASP A 36 -29.21 38.48 -8.16
C ASP A 36 -28.08 37.46 -7.98
N SER A 37 -27.15 37.79 -7.10
CA SER A 37 -26.07 36.93 -6.66
C SER A 37 -26.59 35.90 -5.67
N ASN A 38 -27.18 34.81 -6.17
CA ASN A 38 -27.43 33.62 -5.34
C ASN A 38 -27.47 32.29 -6.11
N GLY A 39 -26.72 32.18 -7.22
CA GLY A 39 -26.50 30.93 -7.92
C GLY A 39 -25.06 30.45 -7.73
N LYS A 40 -24.81 29.46 -6.87
CA LYS A 40 -23.60 28.64 -7.03
C LYS A 40 -23.67 28.06 -8.45
N GLY A 41 -22.69 28.39 -9.31
CA GLY A 41 -22.65 27.92 -10.70
C GLY A 41 -22.73 26.39 -10.80
N GLU A 42 -22.89 25.86 -12.02
CA GLU A 42 -23.02 24.41 -12.25
C GLU A 42 -21.96 23.59 -11.50
N PRO A 43 -22.33 22.48 -10.83
CA PRO A 43 -21.37 21.68 -10.09
C PRO A 43 -20.25 21.14 -10.98
N TYR A 44 -19.00 21.37 -10.58
CA TYR A 44 -17.85 20.82 -11.30
C TYR A 44 -17.74 19.31 -11.01
N GLN A 45 -17.60 18.48 -12.04
CA GLN A 45 -17.37 17.04 -11.87
C GLN A 45 -15.88 16.73 -11.72
N LEU A 46 -15.44 16.31 -10.54
CA LEU A 46 -14.09 15.85 -10.22
C LEU A 46 -13.86 14.41 -10.71
N THR A 47 -12.71 14.09 -11.30
CA THR A 47 -12.31 12.71 -11.63
C THR A 47 -11.29 12.20 -10.61
N MET A 48 -11.57 11.06 -9.96
CA MET A 48 -10.68 10.42 -8.98
C MET A 48 -10.29 9.01 -9.42
N ALA A 49 -9.00 8.81 -9.73
CA ALA A 49 -8.42 7.53 -10.12
C ALA A 49 -7.83 6.77 -8.92
N TYR A 50 -8.12 5.48 -8.81
CA TYR A 50 -7.64 4.63 -7.72
C TYR A 50 -7.55 3.16 -8.17
N MET A 51 -6.87 2.31 -7.40
CA MET A 51 -6.73 0.90 -7.76
C MET A 51 -7.96 0.09 -7.34
N ALA A 52 -8.31 -0.88 -8.17
CA ALA A 52 -9.29 -1.89 -7.86
C ALA A 52 -8.73 -3.28 -8.18
N PHE A 53 -8.93 -4.23 -7.27
CA PHE A 53 -8.48 -5.62 -7.44
C PHE A 53 -9.61 -6.56 -7.84
N THR A 54 -10.85 -6.11 -7.66
CA THR A 54 -12.06 -6.83 -8.04
C THR A 54 -13.01 -5.88 -8.76
N LYS A 55 -13.97 -6.45 -9.48
CA LYS A 55 -15.05 -5.68 -10.07
C LYS A 55 -16.02 -5.25 -8.95
N ILE A 56 -16.35 -3.96 -8.90
CA ILE A 56 -17.27 -3.38 -7.92
C ILE A 56 -18.58 -3.04 -8.64
N ASP A 57 -19.53 -3.98 -8.69
CA ASP A 57 -20.77 -3.82 -9.46
C ASP A 57 -21.62 -2.63 -8.98
N ASP A 58 -21.69 -2.42 -7.66
CA ASP A 58 -22.50 -1.37 -7.04
C ASP A 58 -21.76 -0.01 -6.92
N LEU A 59 -20.59 0.14 -7.53
CA LEU A 59 -19.83 1.40 -7.53
C LEU A 59 -20.65 2.61 -8.04
N PRO A 60 -21.47 2.50 -9.11
CA PRO A 60 -22.27 3.63 -9.57
C PRO A 60 -23.29 4.11 -8.52
N LEU A 61 -23.87 3.20 -7.73
CA LEU A 61 -24.82 3.54 -6.67
C LEU A 61 -24.12 4.28 -5.53
N VAL A 62 -22.95 3.79 -5.11
CA VAL A 62 -22.13 4.45 -4.08
C VAL A 62 -21.66 5.82 -4.56
N GLN A 63 -21.25 5.95 -5.82
CA GLN A 63 -20.87 7.23 -6.41
C GLN A 63 -22.03 8.23 -6.37
N GLU A 64 -23.27 7.79 -6.61
CA GLU A 64 -24.44 8.66 -6.53
C GLU A 64 -24.65 9.20 -5.10
N GLU A 65 -24.51 8.37 -4.08
CA GLU A 65 -24.60 8.81 -2.68
C GLU A 65 -23.47 9.78 -2.30
N ILE A 66 -22.23 9.52 -2.73
CA ILE A 66 -21.11 10.45 -2.57
C ILE A 66 -21.40 11.78 -3.28
N ASN A 67 -22.03 11.75 -4.46
CA ASN A 67 -22.38 12.93 -5.23
C ASN A 67 -23.45 13.80 -4.54
N LYS A 68 -24.41 13.21 -3.82
CA LYS A 68 -25.37 13.96 -3.01
C LYS A 68 -24.66 14.76 -1.92
N ILE A 69 -23.70 14.15 -1.23
CA ILE A 69 -22.93 14.80 -0.15
C ILE A 69 -22.00 15.88 -0.71
N THR A 70 -21.20 15.56 -1.73
CA THR A 70 -20.21 16.47 -2.31
C THR A 70 -20.87 17.66 -3.01
N LYS A 71 -22.02 17.48 -3.67
CA LYS A 71 -22.78 18.60 -4.27
C LYS A 71 -23.25 19.58 -3.20
N LYS A 72 -23.73 19.08 -2.05
CA LYS A 72 -24.16 19.92 -0.93
C LYS A 72 -22.98 20.66 -0.27
N LYS A 73 -21.88 19.95 0.01
CA LYS A 73 -20.75 20.47 0.79
C LYS A 73 -19.82 21.37 -0.02
N ILE A 74 -19.48 20.96 -1.24
CA ILE A 74 -18.41 21.59 -2.04
C ILE A 74 -18.88 22.04 -3.43
N ASN A 75 -20.17 21.88 -3.76
CA ASN A 75 -20.72 22.19 -5.09
C ASN A 75 -19.95 21.49 -6.23
N ALA A 76 -19.64 20.21 -6.02
CA ALA A 76 -18.98 19.35 -6.99
C ALA A 76 -19.66 17.97 -7.04
N THR A 77 -19.42 17.22 -8.11
CA THR A 77 -19.70 15.78 -8.16
C THR A 77 -18.39 15.04 -8.39
N VAL A 78 -18.38 13.73 -8.18
CA VAL A 78 -17.21 12.85 -8.29
C VAL A 78 -17.52 11.75 -9.29
N LYS A 79 -16.58 11.55 -10.21
CA LYS A 79 -16.47 10.38 -11.06
C LYS A 79 -15.36 9.49 -10.50
N LEU A 80 -15.76 8.36 -9.93
CA LEU A 80 -14.86 7.32 -9.44
C LEU A 80 -14.33 6.54 -10.65
N MET A 81 -13.01 6.47 -10.78
CA MET A 81 -12.33 5.80 -11.88
C MET A 81 -11.46 4.66 -11.35
N PRO A 82 -12.06 3.47 -11.10
CA PRO A 82 -11.29 2.29 -10.71
C PRO A 82 -10.40 1.84 -11.86
N ILE A 83 -9.16 1.51 -11.56
CA ILE A 83 -8.20 0.94 -12.50
C ILE A 83 -7.71 -0.38 -11.94
N ASN A 84 -7.67 -1.43 -12.77
CA ASN A 84 -7.20 -2.72 -12.31
C ASN A 84 -5.74 -2.62 -11.84
N GLY A 85 -5.43 -3.20 -10.67
CA GLY A 85 -4.08 -3.18 -10.09
C GLY A 85 -2.97 -3.65 -11.05
N SER A 86 -3.24 -4.64 -11.90
CA SER A 86 -2.26 -5.14 -12.89
C SER A 86 -1.99 -4.14 -14.03
N ALA A 87 -2.93 -3.23 -14.29
CA ALA A 87 -2.83 -2.19 -15.31
C ALA A 87 -2.42 -0.83 -14.72
N TRP A 88 -2.35 -0.71 -13.40
CA TRP A 88 -2.18 0.56 -12.69
C TRP A 88 -0.94 1.33 -13.16
N SER A 89 0.24 0.68 -13.18
CA SER A 89 1.50 1.33 -13.57
C SER A 89 1.46 1.89 -14.99
N GLN A 90 0.80 1.22 -15.94
CA GLN A 90 0.70 1.71 -17.32
C GLN A 90 -0.34 2.83 -17.43
N GLN A 91 -1.53 2.63 -16.87
CA GLN A 91 -2.64 3.57 -17.02
C GLN A 91 -2.44 4.87 -16.23
N SER A 92 -1.89 4.81 -15.01
CA SER A 92 -1.60 6.02 -14.23
C SER A 92 -0.57 6.91 -14.93
N ASN A 93 0.47 6.31 -15.52
CA ASN A 93 1.45 7.04 -16.33
C ASN A 93 0.81 7.72 -17.55
N LEU A 94 -0.11 7.04 -18.25
CA LEU A 94 -0.84 7.64 -19.37
C LEU A 94 -1.72 8.80 -18.92
N LEU A 95 -2.47 8.65 -17.82
CA LEU A 95 -3.33 9.70 -17.27
C LEU A 95 -2.54 10.93 -16.81
N LEU A 96 -1.33 10.74 -16.26
CA LEU A 96 -0.46 11.82 -15.78
C LEU A 96 0.35 12.52 -16.88
N THR A 97 0.46 11.91 -18.06
CA THR A 97 1.16 12.49 -19.23
C THR A 97 0.19 13.00 -20.29
N GLY A 98 -1.04 12.51 -20.29
CA GLY A 98 -2.09 12.89 -21.22
C GLY A 98 -2.74 14.23 -20.90
N ASN A 99 -3.53 14.72 -21.85
CA ASN A 99 -4.33 15.94 -21.72
C ASN A 99 -5.75 15.69 -21.21
N GLU A 100 -6.11 14.43 -20.94
CA GLU A 100 -7.41 14.08 -20.37
C GLU A 100 -7.56 14.70 -18.98
N LYS A 101 -8.80 15.00 -18.60
CA LYS A 101 -9.10 15.60 -17.31
C LYS A 101 -8.93 14.57 -16.18
N LEU A 102 -8.00 14.84 -15.27
CA LEU A 102 -7.79 14.11 -14.03
C LEU A 102 -7.61 15.11 -12.89
N ASP A 103 -8.32 14.94 -11.78
CA ASP A 103 -8.24 15.85 -10.64
C ASP A 103 -7.45 15.21 -9.49
N LEU A 104 -7.84 13.98 -9.11
CA LEU A 104 -7.24 13.21 -8.02
C LEU A 104 -6.76 11.86 -8.52
N ILE A 105 -5.62 11.40 -8.02
CA ILE A 105 -5.06 10.09 -8.33
C ILE A 105 -4.34 9.50 -7.13
N LEU A 106 -4.57 8.22 -6.87
CA LEU A 106 -3.77 7.44 -5.94
C LEU A 106 -2.29 7.56 -6.32
N SER A 107 -1.44 7.85 -5.35
CA SER A 107 0.00 7.93 -5.53
C SER A 107 0.69 7.04 -4.51
N SER A 108 1.85 6.51 -4.91
CA SER A 108 2.56 5.49 -4.16
C SER A 108 4.04 5.48 -4.55
N SER A 109 4.91 5.29 -3.56
CA SER A 109 6.32 5.02 -3.78
C SER A 109 6.56 3.75 -4.62
N PHE A 110 5.64 2.78 -4.57
CA PHE A 110 5.69 1.56 -5.40
C PHE A 110 5.46 1.83 -6.89
N PHE A 111 4.81 2.96 -7.22
CA PHE A 111 4.43 3.32 -8.59
C PHE A 111 5.08 4.62 -9.07
N GLY A 112 6.27 4.95 -8.54
CA GLY A 112 7.09 6.05 -9.05
C GLY A 112 6.68 7.44 -8.59
N TYR A 113 5.99 7.57 -7.44
CA TYR A 113 5.58 8.86 -6.84
C TYR A 113 6.66 9.94 -6.94
N ASN A 114 7.88 9.64 -6.46
CA ASN A 114 8.99 10.59 -6.44
C ASN A 114 9.38 11.07 -7.84
N THR A 115 9.47 10.15 -8.81
CA THR A 115 9.78 10.48 -10.20
C THR A 115 8.69 11.37 -10.81
N SER A 116 7.42 11.06 -10.55
CA SER A 116 6.29 11.85 -11.04
C SER A 116 6.24 13.25 -10.42
N ALA A 117 6.52 13.37 -9.12
CA ALA A 117 6.64 14.65 -8.44
C ALA A 117 7.77 15.51 -9.04
N VAL A 118 8.97 14.94 -9.24
CA VAL A 118 10.11 15.64 -9.86
C VAL A 118 9.82 16.07 -11.30
N LYS A 119 9.10 15.25 -12.08
CA LYS A 119 8.64 15.60 -13.43
C LYS A 119 7.51 16.62 -13.46
N GLY A 120 7.01 17.06 -12.30
CA GLY A 120 5.91 18.01 -12.19
C GLY A 120 4.58 17.42 -12.67
N GLN A 121 4.35 16.12 -12.52
CA GLN A 121 3.08 15.49 -12.88
C GLN A 121 1.99 15.69 -11.81
N TYR A 122 2.41 16.03 -10.59
CA TYR A 122 1.53 16.41 -9.49
C TYR A 122 1.68 17.90 -9.17
N LEU A 123 0.60 18.51 -8.66
CA LEU A 123 0.66 19.86 -8.12
C LEU A 123 1.23 19.84 -6.68
N PRO A 124 2.03 20.85 -6.28
CA PRO A 124 2.42 21.01 -4.89
C PRO A 124 1.19 21.34 -4.04
N LEU A 125 1.10 20.75 -2.85
CA LEU A 125 -0.09 20.78 -2.01
C LEU A 125 -0.03 21.81 -0.89
N ASP A 126 1.14 22.36 -0.55
CA ASP A 126 1.34 23.19 0.66
C ASP A 126 0.33 24.37 0.75
N GLU A 127 0.19 25.19 -0.30
CA GLU A 127 -0.77 26.32 -0.30
C GLU A 127 -2.24 25.87 -0.35
N LEU A 128 -2.52 24.75 -1.03
CA LEU A 128 -3.87 24.20 -1.12
C LEU A 128 -4.31 23.63 0.24
N LEU A 129 -3.40 22.95 0.95
CA LEU A 129 -3.65 22.41 2.29
C LEU A 129 -3.91 23.52 3.30
N GLU A 130 -3.13 24.59 3.27
CA GLU A 130 -3.33 25.74 4.16
C GLU A 130 -4.72 26.36 3.99
N LYS A 131 -5.18 26.51 2.74
CA LYS A 131 -6.45 27.19 2.42
C LYS A 131 -7.68 26.29 2.51
N TYR A 132 -7.56 25.03 2.09
CA TYR A 132 -8.71 24.13 1.87
C TYR A 132 -8.58 22.76 2.57
N GLY A 133 -7.42 22.45 3.16
CA GLY A 133 -7.08 21.14 3.72
C GLY A 133 -6.94 21.11 5.25
N LYS A 134 -7.56 22.04 5.99
CA LYS A 134 -7.43 22.10 7.45
C LYS A 134 -7.76 20.78 8.16
N GLY A 135 -8.77 20.07 7.70
CA GLY A 135 -9.16 18.78 8.26
C GLY A 135 -8.13 17.68 8.02
N ILE A 136 -7.43 17.70 6.88
CA ILE A 136 -6.28 16.83 6.63
C ILE A 136 -5.17 17.10 7.65
N LEU A 137 -4.83 18.37 7.88
CA LEU A 137 -3.77 18.76 8.82
C LEU A 137 -4.09 18.36 10.27
N GLU A 138 -5.37 18.27 10.63
CA GLU A 138 -5.83 17.78 11.93
C GLU A 138 -5.85 16.24 12.02
N ALA A 139 -6.23 15.57 10.93
CA ALA A 139 -6.41 14.11 10.91
C ALA A 139 -5.10 13.33 10.72
N VAL A 140 -4.15 13.87 9.96
CA VAL A 140 -2.91 13.17 9.59
C VAL A 140 -1.75 13.67 10.45
N PRO A 141 -1.05 12.80 11.20
CA PRO A 141 0.13 13.19 11.94
C PRO A 141 1.17 13.87 11.04
N LYS A 142 1.72 15.00 11.50
CA LYS A 142 2.73 15.78 10.76
C LYS A 142 3.89 14.91 10.29
N THR A 143 4.37 13.99 11.12
CA THR A 143 5.46 13.07 10.76
C THR A 143 5.16 12.27 9.48
N LEU A 144 3.91 11.82 9.30
CA LEU A 144 3.51 11.08 8.10
C LEU A 144 3.41 11.99 6.88
N LEU A 145 2.78 13.17 7.02
CA LEU A 145 2.71 14.16 5.95
C LEU A 145 4.10 14.54 5.42
N GLU A 146 5.04 14.76 6.34
CA GLU A 146 6.42 15.11 6.00
C GLU A 146 7.17 13.96 5.30
N GLY A 147 6.69 12.72 5.42
CA GLY A 147 7.24 11.55 4.72
C GLY A 147 7.06 11.61 3.20
N ASP A 148 6.07 12.35 2.72
CA ASP A 148 5.76 12.50 1.29
C ASP A 148 6.40 13.73 0.64
N ARG A 149 7.32 14.42 1.31
CA ARG A 149 7.99 15.58 0.70
C ARG A 149 9.00 15.19 -0.37
N VAL A 150 8.95 15.89 -1.49
CA VAL A 150 9.92 15.80 -2.58
C VAL A 150 10.48 17.19 -2.85
N ASN A 151 11.81 17.36 -2.73
CA ASN A 151 12.48 18.65 -2.89
C ASN A 151 11.83 19.79 -2.06
N GLY A 152 11.43 19.49 -0.82
CA GLY A 152 10.87 20.46 0.12
C GLY A 152 9.37 20.75 -0.03
N LYS A 153 8.69 20.21 -1.06
CA LYS A 153 7.25 20.41 -1.28
C LYS A 153 6.48 19.11 -1.08
N LEU A 154 5.25 19.22 -0.62
CA LEU A 154 4.35 18.07 -0.47
C LEU A 154 3.57 17.83 -1.76
N TYR A 155 3.50 16.59 -2.24
CA TYR A 155 2.77 16.25 -3.48
C TYR A 155 1.70 15.17 -3.28
N ALA A 156 1.57 14.60 -2.08
CA ALA A 156 0.54 13.64 -1.72
C ALA A 156 0.08 13.87 -0.28
N VAL A 157 -1.13 13.40 0.02
CA VAL A 157 -1.61 13.22 1.40
C VAL A 157 -1.74 11.71 1.64
N PRO A 158 -1.00 11.14 2.60
CA PRO A 158 -1.01 9.70 2.86
C PRO A 158 -2.34 9.25 3.46
N SER A 159 -2.77 8.03 3.15
CA SER A 159 -3.92 7.43 3.81
C SER A 159 -3.69 7.35 5.32
N ALA A 160 -4.62 7.87 6.12
CA ALA A 160 -4.58 7.75 7.57
C ALA A 160 -5.17 6.40 7.98
N ARG A 161 -4.30 5.41 8.14
CA ARG A 161 -4.59 4.01 8.48
C ARG A 161 -3.54 3.44 9.44
N ASP A 162 -3.20 2.15 9.39
CA ASP A 162 -2.01 1.62 10.09
C ASP A 162 -0.75 2.27 9.53
N TRP A 163 0.07 2.84 10.41
CA TRP A 163 1.45 3.21 10.09
C TRP A 163 2.44 2.61 11.08
N GLY A 164 1.94 1.89 12.09
CA GLY A 164 2.73 1.05 12.97
C GLY A 164 2.41 -0.42 12.74
N VAL A 165 3.44 -1.25 12.68
CA VAL A 165 3.30 -2.71 12.57
C VAL A 165 4.11 -3.42 13.66
N ASP A 166 3.55 -4.49 14.20
CA ASP A 166 4.28 -5.48 15.01
C ASP A 166 4.42 -6.79 14.23
N TYR A 167 5.22 -7.72 14.72
CA TYR A 167 5.52 -8.97 14.02
C TYR A 167 5.26 -10.18 14.91
N GLY A 168 4.71 -11.22 14.30
CA GLY A 168 4.22 -12.38 15.04
C GLY A 168 3.87 -13.58 14.16
N PHE A 169 3.13 -14.51 14.75
CA PHE A 169 2.60 -15.69 14.09
C PHE A 169 1.10 -15.78 14.34
N ILE A 170 0.32 -15.89 13.27
CA ILE A 170 -1.12 -16.08 13.31
C ILE A 170 -1.45 -17.52 12.94
N MET A 171 -2.41 -18.11 13.64
CA MET A 171 -2.69 -19.54 13.55
C MET A 171 -4.15 -19.86 13.81
N ARG A 172 -4.57 -21.04 13.34
CA ARG A 172 -5.90 -21.59 13.56
C ARG A 172 -6.17 -21.86 15.04
N LYS A 173 -7.19 -21.21 15.58
CA LYS A 173 -7.59 -21.31 16.99
C LYS A 173 -8.11 -22.71 17.35
N ASP A 174 -8.83 -23.36 16.45
CA ASP A 174 -9.40 -24.69 16.70
C ASP A 174 -8.30 -25.76 16.93
N ILE A 175 -7.14 -25.62 16.28
CA ILE A 175 -5.99 -26.51 16.50
C ILE A 175 -5.28 -26.19 17.82
N VAL A 176 -5.15 -24.90 18.16
CA VAL A 176 -4.62 -24.46 19.47
C VAL A 176 -5.47 -25.05 20.60
N ASP A 177 -6.78 -24.95 20.51
CA ASP A 177 -7.71 -25.45 21.52
C ASP A 177 -7.73 -26.98 21.59
N LYS A 178 -7.76 -27.66 20.43
CA LYS A 178 -7.75 -29.14 20.33
C LYS A 178 -6.57 -29.76 21.07
N TYR A 179 -5.38 -29.18 20.93
CA TYR A 179 -4.15 -29.66 21.56
C TYR A 179 -3.77 -28.93 22.85
N LYS A 180 -4.64 -28.05 23.35
CA LYS A 180 -4.43 -27.28 24.60
C LYS A 180 -3.09 -26.56 24.61
N ILE A 181 -2.72 -25.96 23.47
CA ILE A 181 -1.47 -25.21 23.33
C ILE A 181 -1.57 -23.93 24.16
N ASP A 182 -0.76 -23.83 25.22
CA ASP A 182 -0.71 -22.63 26.06
C ASP A 182 0.10 -21.53 25.39
N LEU A 183 -0.59 -20.66 24.64
CA LEU A 183 0.00 -19.50 23.97
C LEU A 183 0.62 -18.50 24.96
N SER A 184 0.26 -18.55 26.25
CA SER A 184 0.90 -17.70 27.25
C SER A 184 2.37 -18.04 27.49
N GLN A 185 2.80 -19.27 27.18
CA GLN A 185 4.22 -19.67 27.24
C GLN A 185 5.02 -19.31 26.00
N VAL A 186 4.36 -18.87 24.92
CA VAL A 186 5.02 -18.53 23.66
C VAL A 186 5.41 -17.05 23.71
N LYS A 187 6.63 -16.75 24.19
CA LYS A 187 7.12 -15.38 24.44
C LYS A 187 8.11 -14.88 23.39
N SER A 188 8.60 -15.75 22.54
CA SER A 188 9.56 -15.44 21.49
C SER A 188 9.28 -16.27 20.23
N PHE A 189 9.86 -15.85 19.10
CA PHE A 189 9.84 -16.64 17.87
C PHE A 189 10.36 -18.07 18.08
N ALA A 190 11.37 -18.27 18.95
CA ALA A 190 11.94 -19.58 19.21
C ALA A 190 10.97 -20.53 19.93
N ASP A 191 10.08 -20.00 20.78
CA ASP A 191 9.11 -20.80 21.54
C ASP A 191 8.07 -21.47 20.64
N LEU A 192 7.82 -20.92 19.45
CA LEU A 192 6.93 -21.51 18.44
C LEU A 192 7.39 -22.89 17.98
N GLU A 193 8.66 -23.25 18.12
CA GLU A 193 9.16 -24.57 17.74
C GLU A 193 8.39 -25.69 18.46
N LYS A 194 8.03 -25.49 19.74
CA LYS A 194 7.23 -26.47 20.50
C LYS A 194 5.82 -26.60 19.93
N VAL A 195 5.24 -25.49 19.48
CA VAL A 195 3.92 -25.46 18.83
C VAL A 195 3.97 -26.18 17.49
N PHE A 196 4.97 -25.87 16.66
CA PHE A 196 5.13 -26.47 15.34
C PHE A 196 5.35 -27.98 15.42
N LYS A 197 6.10 -28.44 16.42
CA LYS A 197 6.29 -29.86 16.70
C LYS A 197 4.97 -30.56 17.00
N VAL A 198 4.14 -30.01 17.90
CA VAL A 198 2.81 -30.58 18.24
C VAL A 198 1.94 -30.71 17.00
N VAL A 199 1.85 -29.65 16.18
CA VAL A 199 1.07 -29.67 14.94
C VAL A 199 1.64 -30.69 13.96
N LYS A 200 2.96 -30.76 13.81
CA LYS A 200 3.60 -31.70 12.88
C LYS A 200 3.32 -33.17 13.24
N GLU A 201 3.33 -33.48 14.53
CA GLU A 201 3.13 -34.84 15.04
C GLU A 201 1.66 -35.27 14.99
N ASN A 202 0.73 -34.34 15.20
CA ASN A 202 -0.70 -34.68 15.38
C ASN A 202 -1.60 -34.28 14.20
N GLU A 203 -1.15 -33.37 13.32
CA GLU A 203 -1.87 -32.92 12.11
C GLU A 203 -0.99 -33.11 10.85
N PRO A 204 -0.62 -34.35 10.48
CA PRO A 204 0.41 -34.62 9.47
C PRO A 204 0.05 -34.12 8.05
N THR A 205 -1.22 -33.83 7.78
CA THR A 205 -1.71 -33.26 6.52
C THR A 205 -1.60 -31.73 6.45
N LEU A 206 -1.31 -31.06 7.57
CA LEU A 206 -1.13 -29.62 7.63
C LEU A 206 0.36 -29.26 7.60
N ALA A 207 0.69 -28.18 6.91
CA ALA A 207 1.95 -27.49 7.14
C ALA A 207 1.83 -26.66 8.42
N PRO A 208 2.68 -26.88 9.45
CA PRO A 208 2.71 -26.01 10.64
C PRO A 208 2.93 -24.54 10.28
N VAL A 209 3.88 -24.27 9.40
CA VAL A 209 4.20 -22.93 8.90
C VAL A 209 3.98 -22.90 7.40
N VAL A 210 2.99 -22.13 6.99
CA VAL A 210 2.83 -21.70 5.61
C VAL A 210 3.68 -20.46 5.40
N ASN A 211 4.43 -20.46 4.31
CA ASN A 211 5.19 -19.31 3.84
C ASN A 211 5.03 -19.29 2.32
N ALA A 212 4.53 -18.18 1.80
CA ALA A 212 4.42 -17.97 0.37
C ALA A 212 4.44 -16.48 0.05
N GLY A 213 4.94 -16.14 -1.13
CA GLY A 213 5.12 -14.76 -1.56
C GLY A 213 6.35 -14.07 -0.93
N PRO A 214 6.41 -12.73 -0.96
CA PRO A 214 7.62 -11.96 -0.62
C PRO A 214 7.89 -11.87 0.90
N LEU A 215 6.88 -12.13 1.75
CA LEU A 215 7.01 -12.16 3.21
C LEU A 215 7.50 -13.53 3.68
N THR A 216 8.81 -13.72 3.62
CA THR A 216 9.46 -14.96 4.07
C THR A 216 9.50 -15.05 5.59
N THR A 217 9.60 -16.28 6.12
CA THR A 217 9.77 -16.53 7.56
C THR A 217 10.90 -15.69 8.16
N ALA A 218 12.10 -15.72 7.58
CA ALA A 218 13.23 -14.96 8.12
C ALA A 218 13.02 -13.44 8.02
N SER A 219 12.25 -12.94 7.04
CA SER A 219 11.95 -11.50 6.97
C SER A 219 11.09 -11.04 8.14
N VAL A 220 10.09 -11.82 8.56
CA VAL A 220 9.23 -11.51 9.72
C VAL A 220 10.02 -11.63 11.03
N LEU A 221 10.91 -12.63 11.16
CA LEU A 221 11.80 -12.76 12.33
C LEU A 221 12.77 -11.58 12.50
N ASN A 222 13.05 -10.86 11.41
CA ASN A 222 13.83 -9.62 11.41
C ASN A 222 12.97 -8.35 11.47
N GLY A 223 11.66 -8.48 11.66
CA GLY A 223 10.75 -7.37 11.91
C GLY A 223 11.25 -6.48 13.03
N GLY A 224 11.14 -5.17 12.83
CA GLY A 224 11.65 -4.14 13.75
C GLY A 224 13.16 -3.86 13.70
N LYS A 225 13.96 -4.65 12.99
CA LYS A 225 15.43 -4.51 13.02
C LYS A 225 15.98 -3.58 11.94
N TYR A 226 15.37 -3.59 10.75
CA TYR A 226 15.84 -2.86 9.57
C TYR A 226 14.70 -2.20 8.81
N ASP A 227 14.91 -0.98 8.31
CA ASP A 227 14.11 -0.37 7.25
C ASP A 227 14.76 -0.70 5.90
N VAL A 228 14.09 -1.51 5.10
CA VAL A 228 14.60 -2.06 3.83
C VAL A 228 14.52 -1.08 2.66
N LEU A 229 13.81 0.05 2.84
CA LEU A 229 13.70 1.14 1.87
C LEU A 229 13.31 0.67 0.45
N GLY A 230 12.52 -0.40 0.37
CA GLY A 230 11.95 -0.96 -0.86
C GLY A 230 12.81 -2.00 -1.60
N ASP A 231 14.11 -2.16 -1.30
CA ASP A 231 15.00 -3.01 -2.12
C ASP A 231 15.90 -4.00 -1.34
N SER A 232 16.02 -3.89 -0.01
CA SER A 232 16.95 -4.68 0.80
C SER A 232 18.46 -4.52 0.45
N LEU A 233 18.82 -3.59 -0.45
CA LEU A 233 20.18 -3.31 -0.90
C LEU A 233 20.79 -2.16 -0.10
N GLY A 234 21.31 -2.46 1.08
CA GLY A 234 21.75 -1.43 2.02
C GLY A 234 20.55 -0.86 2.76
N VAL A 235 20.36 -1.34 3.98
CA VAL A 235 19.16 -1.07 4.80
C VAL A 235 19.51 -0.17 5.97
N MET A 236 18.56 0.62 6.45
CA MET A 236 18.75 1.43 7.66
C MET A 236 18.58 0.54 8.91
N SER A 237 19.65 0.36 9.68
CA SER A 237 19.62 -0.35 10.96
C SER A 237 18.94 0.50 12.04
N PHE A 238 17.90 -0.03 12.69
CA PHE A 238 17.28 0.66 13.85
C PHE A 238 18.26 0.78 15.02
N LYS A 239 19.11 -0.23 15.20
CA LYS A 239 20.13 -0.30 16.25
C LYS A 239 21.27 0.69 16.01
N ASP A 240 21.88 0.64 14.82
CA ASP A 240 23.10 1.40 14.52
C ASP A 240 22.82 2.78 13.93
N LYS A 241 21.58 3.03 13.49
CA LYS A 241 21.13 4.30 12.88
C LYS A 241 21.96 4.72 11.66
N LYS A 242 22.37 3.74 10.85
CA LYS A 242 23.12 3.92 9.60
C LYS A 242 22.76 2.84 8.59
N PHE A 243 23.15 3.06 7.34
CA PHE A 243 23.01 2.08 6.27
C PHE A 243 24.01 0.93 6.44
N VAL A 244 23.53 -0.32 6.37
CA VAL A 244 24.33 -1.53 6.55
C VAL A 244 23.97 -2.62 5.55
N ASN A 245 24.90 -3.55 5.34
CA ASN A 245 24.61 -4.84 4.71
C ASN A 245 23.99 -5.79 5.76
N MET A 246 22.66 -5.91 5.82
CA MET A 246 22.01 -6.79 6.80
C MET A 246 22.36 -8.27 6.60
N PHE A 247 22.79 -8.69 5.41
CA PHE A 247 23.09 -10.10 5.12
C PHE A 247 24.37 -10.61 5.80
N GLU A 248 25.14 -9.73 6.43
CA GLU A 248 26.30 -10.05 7.28
C GLU A 248 26.02 -9.79 8.77
N ASP A 249 24.83 -9.29 9.11
CA ASP A 249 24.47 -8.93 10.48
C ASP A 249 24.12 -10.18 11.33
N PRO A 250 24.62 -10.28 12.58
CA PRO A 250 24.31 -11.40 13.47
C PRO A 250 22.81 -11.68 13.66
N ASP A 251 21.98 -10.63 13.70
CA ASP A 251 20.53 -10.79 13.85
C ASP A 251 19.90 -11.48 12.65
N TYR A 252 20.28 -11.08 11.44
CA TYR A 252 19.83 -11.73 10.20
C TYR A 252 20.33 -13.18 10.11
N LEU A 253 21.61 -13.41 10.44
CA LEU A 253 22.24 -14.73 10.47
C LEU A 253 21.49 -15.70 11.40
N ASN A 254 21.05 -15.22 12.57
CA ASN A 254 20.28 -16.02 13.52
C ASN A 254 18.89 -16.37 12.98
N SER A 255 18.19 -15.40 12.38
CA SER A 255 16.85 -15.61 11.80
C SER A 255 16.85 -16.65 10.68
N VAL A 256 17.83 -16.62 9.77
CA VAL A 256 17.90 -17.61 8.68
C VAL A 256 18.36 -18.99 9.16
N LYS A 257 19.19 -19.08 10.20
CA LYS A 257 19.56 -20.36 10.82
C LYS A 257 18.36 -21.02 11.51
N MET A 258 17.57 -20.25 12.25
CA MET A 258 16.35 -20.72 12.88
C MET A 258 15.33 -21.20 11.83
N THR A 259 15.13 -20.39 10.78
CA THR A 259 14.25 -20.77 9.66
C THR A 259 14.72 -22.05 8.97
N ARG A 260 16.03 -22.19 8.73
CA ARG A 260 16.61 -23.42 8.16
C ARG A 260 16.35 -24.64 9.06
N LYS A 261 16.47 -24.50 10.38
CA LYS A 261 16.16 -25.58 11.32
C LYS A 261 14.71 -26.03 11.16
N TRP A 262 13.75 -25.10 11.21
CA TRP A 262 12.33 -25.40 11.04
C TRP A 262 11.99 -26.01 9.67
N PHE A 263 12.68 -25.57 8.61
CA PHE A 263 12.54 -26.19 7.29
C PHE A 263 13.03 -27.65 7.31
N LYS A 264 14.20 -27.94 7.91
CA LYS A 264 14.74 -29.31 8.00
C LYS A 264 13.90 -30.24 8.87
N GLU A 265 13.25 -29.71 9.90
CA GLU A 265 12.30 -30.44 10.75
C GLU A 265 10.92 -30.62 10.09
N GLY A 266 10.72 -30.03 8.90
CA GLY A 266 9.50 -30.21 8.11
C GLY A 266 8.30 -29.42 8.64
N TYR A 267 8.55 -28.37 9.41
CA TYR A 267 7.52 -27.44 9.89
C TYR A 267 7.12 -26.43 8.82
N ILE A 268 8.09 -25.99 8.00
CA ILE A 268 7.84 -25.10 6.87
C ILE A 268 7.52 -25.95 5.63
N MET A 269 6.54 -25.52 4.85
CA MET A 269 6.19 -26.18 3.58
C MET A 269 7.40 -26.33 2.65
N LYS A 270 7.51 -27.47 1.96
CA LYS A 270 8.68 -27.82 1.15
C LYS A 270 8.91 -26.89 -0.04
N ASP A 271 7.84 -26.35 -0.59
CA ASP A 271 7.78 -25.45 -1.73
C ASP A 271 7.73 -23.96 -1.32
N ALA A 272 8.07 -23.63 -0.07
CA ALA A 272 8.06 -22.25 0.45
C ALA A 272 8.88 -21.25 -0.39
N ALA A 273 9.94 -21.69 -1.07
CA ALA A 273 10.75 -20.82 -1.92
C ALA A 273 10.11 -20.51 -3.30
N THR A 274 9.09 -21.27 -3.71
CA THR A 274 8.51 -21.20 -5.05
C THR A 274 7.01 -20.93 -5.07
N SER A 275 6.32 -21.18 -3.95
CA SER A 275 4.89 -20.95 -3.83
C SER A 275 4.51 -19.48 -4.01
N GLN A 276 3.50 -19.24 -4.84
CA GLN A 276 2.93 -17.91 -5.12
C GLN A 276 1.55 -17.71 -4.49
N GLU A 277 0.97 -18.75 -3.88
CA GLU A 277 -0.36 -18.70 -3.28
C GLU A 277 -0.29 -17.97 -1.93
N ALA A 278 -1.16 -16.99 -1.67
CA ALA A 278 -1.13 -16.27 -0.40
C ALA A 278 -1.29 -17.24 0.80
N ALA A 279 -0.51 -17.02 1.87
CA ALA A 279 -0.51 -17.94 3.02
C ALA A 279 -1.90 -18.15 3.63
N ALA A 280 -2.70 -17.08 3.73
CA ALA A 280 -4.09 -17.13 4.18
C ALA A 280 -4.97 -18.03 3.30
N ASN A 281 -4.77 -18.07 1.98
CA ASN A 281 -5.52 -18.94 1.08
C ASN A 281 -5.14 -20.42 1.24
N ILE A 282 -3.88 -20.72 1.54
CA ILE A 282 -3.44 -22.10 1.85
C ILE A 282 -4.08 -22.56 3.16
N VAL A 283 -4.17 -21.68 4.17
CA VAL A 283 -4.89 -21.96 5.42
C VAL A 283 -6.39 -22.15 5.15
N LYS A 284 -7.02 -21.27 4.35
CA LYS A 284 -8.42 -21.40 3.89
C LYS A 284 -8.71 -22.75 3.23
N ALA A 285 -7.76 -23.24 2.43
CA ALA A 285 -7.86 -24.53 1.77
C ALA A 285 -7.67 -25.73 2.71
N GLY A 286 -7.52 -25.50 4.02
CA GLY A 286 -7.32 -26.54 5.03
C GLY A 286 -5.96 -27.23 4.93
N LYS A 287 -4.94 -26.58 4.36
CA LYS A 287 -3.59 -27.15 4.15
C LYS A 287 -2.53 -26.58 5.08
N GLY A 288 -2.87 -25.56 5.88
CA GLY A 288 -1.95 -24.88 6.79
C GLY A 288 -2.52 -24.67 8.19
N PHE A 289 -1.63 -24.64 9.17
CA PHE A 289 -1.97 -24.26 10.55
C PHE A 289 -1.89 -22.74 10.76
N GLY A 290 -0.83 -22.10 10.28
CA GLY A 290 -0.59 -20.68 10.48
C GLY A 290 0.57 -20.15 9.65
N TYR A 291 0.83 -18.85 9.75
CA TYR A 291 1.88 -18.14 9.03
C TYR A 291 2.41 -16.95 9.82
N PHE A 292 3.63 -16.57 9.47
CA PHE A 292 4.30 -15.37 9.98
C PHE A 292 3.75 -14.13 9.27
N SER A 293 3.54 -13.04 10.01
CA SER A 293 3.04 -11.78 9.44
C SER A 293 3.52 -10.57 10.22
N HIS A 294 3.52 -9.41 9.56
CA HIS A 294 3.32 -8.14 10.25
C HIS A 294 1.84 -8.00 10.61
N MET A 295 1.52 -7.35 11.72
CA MET A 295 0.16 -7.26 12.23
C MET A 295 -0.16 -5.85 12.74
N LYS A 296 -1.45 -5.67 13.03
CA LYS A 296 -2.07 -4.47 13.58
C LYS A 296 -3.27 -4.90 14.44
N PRO A 297 -3.88 -3.98 15.22
CA PRO A 297 -5.12 -4.30 15.90
C PRO A 297 -6.19 -4.79 14.91
N GLY A 298 -6.95 -5.82 15.30
CA GLY A 298 -7.99 -6.44 14.46
C GLY A 298 -7.49 -7.40 13.39
N PHE A 299 -6.17 -7.69 13.33
CA PHE A 299 -5.59 -8.59 12.34
C PHE A 299 -6.20 -10.01 12.40
N GLU A 300 -6.49 -10.53 13.59
CA GLU A 300 -7.15 -11.83 13.75
C GLU A 300 -8.53 -11.88 13.12
N ILE A 301 -9.34 -10.82 13.29
CA ILE A 301 -10.67 -10.72 12.70
C ILE A 301 -10.58 -10.60 11.18
N GLN A 302 -9.61 -9.83 10.68
CA GLN A 302 -9.30 -9.74 9.25
C GLN A 302 -8.95 -11.12 8.68
N GLU A 303 -7.98 -11.82 9.28
CA GLU A 303 -7.55 -13.14 8.79
C GLU A 303 -8.64 -14.20 8.95
N GLN A 304 -9.51 -14.10 9.97
CA GLN A 304 -10.71 -14.94 10.07
C GLN A 304 -11.65 -14.74 8.89
N GLY A 305 -11.91 -13.49 8.48
CA GLY A 305 -12.72 -13.19 7.29
C GLY A 305 -12.12 -13.74 5.99
N ILE A 306 -10.79 -13.73 5.85
CA ILE A 306 -10.09 -14.24 4.66
C ILE A 306 -10.07 -15.78 4.64
N THR A 307 -9.67 -16.38 5.77
CA THR A 307 -9.42 -17.82 5.88
C THR A 307 -10.70 -18.64 6.11
N GLY A 308 -11.75 -18.04 6.66
CA GLY A 308 -12.96 -18.76 7.09
C GLY A 308 -12.76 -19.60 8.35
N HIS A 309 -11.61 -19.49 9.03
CA HIS A 309 -11.32 -20.15 10.29
C HIS A 309 -11.23 -19.12 11.42
N GLU A 310 -11.57 -19.49 12.65
CA GLU A 310 -11.20 -18.66 13.79
C GLU A 310 -9.67 -18.62 13.92
N MET A 311 -9.11 -17.41 13.99
CA MET A 311 -7.67 -17.19 14.03
C MET A 311 -7.25 -16.55 15.35
N VAL A 312 -6.06 -16.89 15.83
CA VAL A 312 -5.42 -16.31 17.02
C VAL A 312 -3.96 -16.01 16.71
N ALA A 313 -3.39 -14.96 17.30
CA ALA A 313 -2.01 -14.58 17.06
C ALA A 313 -1.19 -14.42 18.34
N VAL A 314 0.11 -14.66 18.21
CA VAL A 314 1.15 -14.25 19.18
C VAL A 314 2.03 -13.19 18.52
N ARG A 315 2.35 -12.13 19.26
CA ARG A 315 3.12 -10.96 18.80
C ARG A 315 4.40 -10.86 19.64
N PHE A 316 5.54 -10.57 19.00
CA PHE A 316 6.86 -10.67 19.64
C PHE A 316 7.70 -9.38 19.60
N THR A 317 7.28 -8.38 18.83
CA THR A 317 8.04 -7.14 18.66
C THR A 317 7.27 -5.96 19.22
N ASP A 318 7.98 -4.87 19.47
CA ASP A 318 7.36 -3.55 19.58
C ASP A 318 6.69 -3.18 18.24
N VAL A 319 5.98 -2.05 18.25
CA VAL A 319 5.39 -1.47 17.04
C VAL A 319 6.44 -0.61 16.34
N TYR A 320 6.61 -0.79 15.04
CA TYR A 320 7.58 -0.05 14.22
C TYR A 320 6.90 0.66 13.05
N SER A 321 7.42 1.83 12.67
CA SER A 321 7.00 2.58 11.49
C SER A 321 8.17 2.78 10.55
N TYR A 322 7.99 2.38 9.29
CA TYR A 322 9.02 2.41 8.26
C TYR A 322 8.74 3.52 7.25
N THR A 323 9.72 3.87 6.43
CA THR A 323 9.57 4.96 5.45
C THR A 323 8.42 4.73 4.46
N ASP A 324 8.13 3.48 4.12
CA ASP A 324 7.00 3.11 3.28
C ASP A 324 5.65 3.29 3.99
N SER A 325 5.59 3.40 5.33
CA SER A 325 4.33 3.59 6.06
C SER A 325 3.67 4.92 5.72
N ALA A 326 4.45 5.96 5.41
CA ALA A 326 3.97 7.23 4.85
C ALA A 326 3.77 7.14 3.33
N THR A 327 4.79 6.69 2.60
CA THR A 327 4.84 6.88 1.14
C THR A 327 4.12 5.80 0.32
N SER A 328 3.65 4.72 0.96
CA SER A 328 3.09 3.56 0.27
C SER A 328 1.79 3.88 -0.45
N PHE A 329 0.86 4.62 0.16
CA PHE A 329 -0.41 4.98 -0.46
C PHE A 329 -0.90 6.33 0.04
N GLY A 330 -1.18 7.23 -0.91
CA GLY A 330 -1.75 8.54 -0.66
C GLY A 330 -2.52 9.06 -1.85
N MET A 331 -3.05 10.28 -1.73
CA MET A 331 -3.77 10.94 -2.81
C MET A 331 -3.00 12.17 -3.27
N SER A 332 -2.80 12.28 -4.58
CA SER A 332 -2.16 13.44 -5.23
C SER A 332 -3.18 14.21 -6.08
N ILE A 333 -2.95 15.52 -6.24
CA ILE A 333 -3.66 16.34 -7.22
C ILE A 333 -2.83 16.34 -8.51
N ALA A 334 -3.43 15.86 -9.60
CA ALA A 334 -2.75 15.78 -10.88
C ALA A 334 -2.57 17.17 -11.52
N ARG A 335 -1.47 17.38 -12.26
CA ARG A 335 -1.16 18.68 -12.89
C ARG A 335 -2.21 19.14 -13.91
N ASN A 336 -2.92 18.20 -14.54
CA ASN A 336 -4.01 18.43 -15.47
C ASN A 336 -5.36 18.74 -14.79
N SER A 337 -5.45 18.85 -13.46
CA SER A 337 -6.66 19.32 -12.79
C SER A 337 -6.99 20.74 -13.21
N GLN A 338 -8.25 20.97 -13.58
CA GLN A 338 -8.74 22.29 -13.98
C GLN A 338 -9.31 23.09 -12.79
N LYS A 339 -9.49 22.44 -11.63
CA LYS A 339 -10.03 23.00 -10.39
C LYS A 339 -9.31 22.42 -9.15
N PRO A 340 -8.01 22.71 -8.97
CA PRO A 340 -7.22 22.18 -7.86
C PRO A 340 -7.78 22.53 -6.48
N GLU A 341 -8.44 23.67 -6.33
CA GLU A 341 -9.16 24.06 -5.12
C GLU A 341 -10.29 23.08 -4.79
N LYS A 342 -11.08 22.66 -5.80
CA LYS A 342 -12.16 21.68 -5.63
C LYS A 342 -11.63 20.27 -5.40
N ALA A 343 -10.50 19.93 -6.02
CA ALA A 343 -9.81 18.67 -5.76
C ALA A 343 -9.33 18.61 -4.30
N MET A 344 -8.76 19.69 -3.76
CA MET A 344 -8.36 19.75 -2.35
C MET A 344 -9.56 19.74 -1.39
N GLU A 345 -10.65 20.44 -1.70
CA GLU A 345 -11.89 20.37 -0.90
C GLU A 345 -12.45 18.94 -0.82
N LEU A 346 -12.49 18.21 -1.95
CA LEU A 346 -12.89 16.79 -1.97
C LEU A 346 -11.90 15.94 -1.18
N MET A 347 -10.60 16.14 -1.39
CA MET A 347 -9.58 15.43 -0.62
C MET A 347 -9.79 15.66 0.87
N ASN A 348 -10.05 16.89 1.32
CA ASN A 348 -10.33 17.19 2.72
C ASN A 348 -11.58 16.48 3.27
N LEU A 349 -12.62 16.28 2.45
CA LEU A 349 -13.77 15.47 2.83
C LEU A 349 -13.40 14.00 3.06
N LEU A 350 -12.46 13.43 2.30
CA LEU A 350 -11.95 12.07 2.54
C LEU A 350 -11.26 11.91 3.91
N TYR A 351 -10.89 13.02 4.58
CA TYR A 351 -10.27 12.99 5.91
C TYR A 351 -11.19 13.46 7.04
N THR A 352 -12.37 13.99 6.73
CA THR A 352 -13.28 14.63 7.71
C THR A 352 -14.72 14.14 7.67
N ASP A 353 -15.15 13.53 6.57
CA ASP A 353 -16.53 13.14 6.35
C ASP A 353 -16.70 11.62 6.52
N LYS A 354 -17.26 11.23 7.67
CA LYS A 354 -17.51 9.82 7.99
C LYS A 354 -18.51 9.16 7.06
N ASP A 355 -19.46 9.91 6.48
CA ASP A 355 -20.49 9.32 5.61
C ASP A 355 -19.85 8.96 4.27
N ILE A 356 -19.00 9.85 3.73
CA ILE A 356 -18.19 9.55 2.54
C ILE A 356 -17.23 8.38 2.81
N MET A 357 -16.50 8.38 3.93
CA MET A 357 -15.56 7.30 4.22
C MET A 357 -16.26 5.96 4.45
N ASN A 358 -17.44 5.91 5.06
CA ASN A 358 -18.21 4.67 5.18
C ASN A 358 -18.82 4.22 3.86
N LEU A 359 -19.25 5.14 3.00
CA LEU A 359 -19.68 4.80 1.64
C LEU A 359 -18.53 4.16 0.84
N ILE A 360 -17.33 4.72 0.93
CA ILE A 360 -16.12 4.17 0.30
C ILE A 360 -15.74 2.83 0.92
N ALA A 361 -15.70 2.70 2.25
CA ALA A 361 -15.19 1.50 2.89
C ALA A 361 -16.17 0.33 2.90
N ASN A 362 -17.45 0.62 3.14
CA ASN A 362 -18.45 -0.38 3.48
C ASN A 362 -19.64 -0.39 2.50
N GLY A 363 -19.75 0.61 1.63
CA GLY A 363 -20.87 0.78 0.71
C GLY A 363 -22.10 1.41 1.38
N ILE A 364 -23.28 1.06 0.88
CA ILE A 364 -24.59 1.55 1.34
C ILE A 364 -25.13 0.70 2.51
N GLU A 365 -25.49 1.34 3.63
CA GLU A 365 -26.15 0.72 4.78
C GLU A 365 -27.51 0.10 4.38
N GLY A 366 -27.86 -1.04 4.97
CA GLY A 366 -29.05 -1.83 4.64
C GLY A 366 -28.91 -2.70 3.40
N LYS A 367 -27.92 -2.43 2.54
CA LYS A 367 -27.59 -3.25 1.37
C LYS A 367 -26.31 -4.06 1.55
N HIS A 368 -25.22 -3.40 1.97
CA HIS A 368 -23.89 -4.01 2.06
C HIS A 368 -23.50 -4.35 3.50
N TYR A 369 -24.01 -3.58 4.46
CA TYR A 369 -23.81 -3.78 5.90
C TYR A 369 -25.03 -3.27 6.68
N VAL A 370 -25.14 -3.63 7.95
CA VAL A 370 -26.07 -3.04 8.92
C VAL A 370 -25.32 -2.62 10.18
N VAL A 371 -25.74 -1.51 10.80
CA VAL A 371 -25.18 -1.03 12.07
C VAL A 371 -25.83 -1.77 13.24
N LYS A 372 -25.01 -2.25 14.16
CA LYS A 372 -25.44 -2.89 15.40
C LYS A 372 -25.64 -1.85 16.51
N SER A 373 -26.34 -2.24 17.57
CA SER A 373 -26.60 -1.39 18.73
C SER A 373 -25.34 -0.93 19.46
N ASP A 374 -24.23 -1.65 19.32
CA ASP A 374 -22.93 -1.32 19.91
C ASP A 374 -22.09 -0.38 19.03
N GLY A 375 -22.59 0.02 17.85
CA GLY A 375 -21.89 0.88 16.89
C GLY A 375 -20.94 0.14 15.95
N THR A 376 -20.81 -1.19 16.06
CA THR A 376 -20.11 -2.02 15.07
C THR A 376 -21.01 -2.34 13.88
N ILE A 377 -20.43 -2.82 12.78
CA ILE A 377 -21.18 -3.25 11.59
C ILE A 377 -21.04 -4.73 11.33
N LYS A 378 -22.08 -5.31 10.72
CA LYS A 378 -22.09 -6.70 10.25
C LYS A 378 -22.70 -6.79 8.85
N LEU A 379 -22.55 -7.94 8.22
CA LEU A 379 -23.31 -8.25 7.01
C LEU A 379 -24.82 -8.30 7.33
N PRO A 380 -25.69 -7.90 6.38
CA PRO A 380 -27.13 -8.10 6.53
C PRO A 380 -27.48 -9.58 6.69
N ASP A 381 -28.58 -9.88 7.39
CA ASP A 381 -28.96 -11.27 7.68
C ASP A 381 -29.17 -12.08 6.39
N GLY A 382 -28.56 -13.27 6.33
CA GLY A 382 -28.59 -14.14 5.15
C GLY A 382 -27.60 -13.78 4.04
N VAL A 383 -26.85 -12.67 4.16
CA VAL A 383 -25.79 -12.28 3.23
C VAL A 383 -24.46 -12.91 3.66
N LYS A 384 -23.83 -13.68 2.77
CA LYS A 384 -22.52 -14.30 3.03
C LYS A 384 -21.34 -13.39 2.68
N GLU A 385 -21.51 -12.50 1.69
CA GLU A 385 -20.49 -11.57 1.21
C GLU A 385 -21.15 -10.27 0.77
N SER A 386 -20.56 -9.13 1.12
CA SER A 386 -21.07 -7.79 0.76
C SER A 386 -21.14 -7.56 -0.76
N LYS A 387 -20.23 -8.18 -1.54
CA LYS A 387 -19.98 -7.92 -2.97
C LYS A 387 -19.54 -6.49 -3.31
N TYR A 388 -19.49 -5.59 -2.34
CA TYR A 388 -18.82 -4.30 -2.44
C TYR A 388 -17.49 -4.37 -1.69
N VAL A 389 -16.39 -4.37 -2.44
CA VAL A 389 -15.03 -4.42 -1.91
C VAL A 389 -14.22 -3.29 -2.53
N PHE A 390 -14.08 -2.20 -1.79
CA PHE A 390 -13.19 -1.08 -2.13
C PHE A 390 -11.90 -1.22 -1.34
N GLY A 391 -10.74 -0.93 -1.93
CA GLY A 391 -9.45 -0.88 -1.23
C GLY A 391 -9.31 0.38 -0.37
N GLN A 392 -10.09 0.50 0.70
CA GLN A 392 -10.19 1.75 1.48
C GLN A 392 -8.87 2.13 2.18
N TRP A 393 -8.00 1.15 2.40
CA TRP A 393 -6.64 1.34 2.93
C TRP A 393 -5.74 2.17 2.01
N GLU A 394 -6.13 2.37 0.75
CA GLU A 394 -5.37 3.18 -0.21
C GLU A 394 -5.57 4.69 -0.02
N ILE A 395 -6.70 5.12 0.57
CA ILE A 395 -7.13 6.52 0.51
C ILE A 395 -7.78 7.02 1.82
N GLY A 396 -7.73 8.34 2.03
CA GLY A 396 -8.52 9.03 3.05
C GLY A 396 -8.21 8.62 4.50
N ASN A 397 -9.15 8.91 5.39
CA ASN A 397 -9.04 8.65 6.83
C ASN A 397 -9.88 7.45 7.26
N ASN A 398 -9.20 6.32 7.47
CA ASN A 398 -9.85 5.06 7.84
C ASN A 398 -10.44 5.10 9.25
N PHE A 399 -9.93 5.96 10.14
CA PHE A 399 -10.44 6.15 11.51
C PHE A 399 -11.87 6.69 11.58
N LEU A 400 -12.43 7.14 10.45
CA LEU A 400 -13.83 7.60 10.36
C LEU A 400 -14.83 6.48 10.06
N THR A 401 -14.35 5.28 9.73
CA THR A 401 -15.21 4.16 9.29
C THR A 401 -15.76 3.38 10.47
N TYR A 402 -16.84 2.62 10.28
CA TYR A 402 -17.35 1.75 11.34
C TYR A 402 -16.42 0.55 11.59
N PRO A 403 -16.18 0.16 12.85
CA PRO A 403 -15.54 -1.11 13.16
C PRO A 403 -16.44 -2.29 12.76
N TRP A 404 -15.87 -3.31 12.14
CA TRP A 404 -16.57 -4.57 11.86
C TRP A 404 -16.73 -5.40 13.12
N GLU A 405 -17.82 -6.17 13.20
CA GLU A 405 -18.07 -7.10 14.30
C GLU A 405 -16.90 -8.06 14.53
N GLY A 406 -16.71 -8.45 15.80
CA GLY A 406 -15.50 -9.13 16.26
C GLY A 406 -14.42 -8.17 16.75
N ASN A 407 -14.39 -6.93 16.24
CA ASN A 407 -13.61 -5.85 16.85
C ASN A 407 -14.40 -5.15 17.97
N PRO A 408 -13.73 -4.56 18.96
CA PRO A 408 -14.41 -3.78 19.99
C PRO A 408 -14.95 -2.45 19.43
N PRO A 409 -16.02 -1.87 19.99
CA PRO A 409 -16.57 -0.58 19.52
C PRO A 409 -15.56 0.57 19.52
N ASN A 410 -14.59 0.56 20.44
CA ASN A 410 -13.51 1.55 20.51
C ASN A 410 -12.27 1.14 19.68
N TYR A 411 -12.43 0.29 18.67
CA TYR A 411 -11.36 -0.21 17.81
C TYR A 411 -10.40 0.88 17.31
N TRP A 412 -10.93 1.99 16.79
CA TRP A 412 -10.10 3.08 16.27
C TRP A 412 -9.29 3.82 17.35
N GLU A 413 -9.73 3.83 18.61
CA GLU A 413 -8.94 4.36 19.72
C GLU A 413 -7.76 3.42 20.06
N ILE A 414 -8.00 2.11 20.07
CA ILE A 414 -6.95 1.09 20.27
C ILE A 414 -5.94 1.18 19.12
N PHE A 415 -6.45 1.29 17.90
CA PHE A 415 -5.65 1.41 16.70
C PHE A 415 -4.78 2.68 16.70
N LYS A 416 -5.35 3.82 17.12
CA LYS A 416 -4.60 5.06 17.27
C LYS A 416 -3.49 4.92 18.32
N LYS A 417 -3.76 4.28 19.46
CA LYS A 417 -2.74 4.01 20.50
C LYS A 417 -1.61 3.12 19.98
N HIS A 418 -1.94 2.07 19.23
CA HIS A 418 -0.96 1.21 18.55
C HIS A 418 -0.04 2.03 17.64
N ASN A 419 -0.65 2.82 16.77
CA ASN A 419 0.05 3.73 15.87
C ASN A 419 0.91 4.79 16.58
N ASP A 420 0.41 5.38 17.66
CA ASP A 420 1.10 6.39 18.47
C ASP A 420 2.29 5.79 19.25
N SER A 421 2.29 4.48 19.49
CA SER A 421 3.39 3.74 20.14
C SER A 421 4.54 3.37 19.19
N ALA A 422 4.38 3.62 17.89
CA ALA A 422 5.32 3.15 16.88
C ALA A 422 6.71 3.80 17.01
N ILE A 423 7.74 2.97 16.95
CA ILE A 423 9.14 3.37 16.86
C ILE A 423 9.45 3.66 15.38
N PHE A 424 9.69 4.93 15.07
CA PHE A 424 9.96 5.37 13.70
C PHE A 424 11.40 5.02 13.27
N SER A 425 11.53 4.58 12.01
CA SER A 425 12.81 4.40 11.33
C SER A 425 13.68 5.67 11.42
N PRO A 426 14.99 5.56 11.69
CA PRO A 426 15.90 6.69 11.57
C PRO A 426 15.93 7.32 10.16
N ALA A 427 15.49 6.56 9.15
CA ALA A 427 15.32 6.99 7.78
C ALA A 427 13.89 7.44 7.44
N PHE A 428 12.97 7.58 8.40
CA PHE A 428 11.57 7.86 8.09
C PHE A 428 11.38 9.14 7.25
N GLY A 429 10.80 8.97 6.06
CA GLY A 429 10.60 10.01 5.04
C GLY A 429 11.80 10.24 4.12
N PHE A 430 12.88 9.46 4.25
CA PHE A 430 14.01 9.51 3.33
C PHE A 430 13.70 8.72 2.07
N THR A 431 13.56 9.43 0.95
CA THR A 431 13.55 8.79 -0.37
C THR A 431 14.96 8.77 -0.96
N PHE A 432 15.39 7.58 -1.35
CA PHE A 432 16.64 7.41 -2.09
C PHE A 432 16.50 7.73 -3.58
N ASN A 433 17.42 8.50 -4.14
CA ASN A 433 17.57 8.67 -5.59
C ASN A 433 18.51 7.58 -6.16
N PRO A 434 17.99 6.62 -6.95
CA PRO A 434 18.79 5.52 -7.47
C PRO A 434 19.66 5.89 -8.67
N ASP A 435 19.44 7.04 -9.32
CA ASP A 435 20.11 7.39 -10.59
C ASP A 435 21.64 7.27 -10.57
N PRO A 436 22.36 7.69 -9.51
CA PRO A 436 23.82 7.62 -9.48
C PRO A 436 24.39 6.19 -9.44
N VAL A 437 23.59 5.20 -9.05
CA VAL A 437 24.02 3.79 -8.87
C VAL A 437 23.04 2.79 -9.49
N LYS A 438 22.25 3.24 -10.49
CA LYS A 438 21.18 2.43 -11.09
C LYS A 438 21.67 1.11 -11.69
N THR A 439 22.89 1.10 -12.23
CA THR A 439 23.50 -0.09 -12.84
C THR A 439 23.86 -1.12 -11.77
N GLU A 440 24.46 -0.67 -10.66
CA GLU A 440 24.74 -1.51 -9.50
C GLU A 440 23.46 -2.07 -8.87
N ILE A 441 22.41 -1.26 -8.72
CA ILE A 441 21.11 -1.72 -8.21
C ILE A 441 20.54 -2.84 -9.08
N ALA A 442 20.55 -2.68 -10.41
CA ALA A 442 20.07 -3.70 -11.33
C ALA A 442 20.87 -5.01 -11.20
N ALA A 443 22.20 -4.92 -11.12
CA ALA A 443 23.06 -6.08 -10.94
C ALA A 443 22.82 -6.78 -9.59
N ALA A 444 22.74 -6.02 -8.49
CA ALA A 444 22.55 -6.56 -7.15
C ALA A 444 21.13 -7.13 -6.95
N THR A 445 20.11 -6.56 -7.59
CA THR A 445 18.74 -7.08 -7.61
C THR A 445 18.67 -8.47 -8.24
N ASN A 446 19.41 -8.71 -9.33
CA ASN A 446 19.49 -10.04 -9.94
C ASN A 446 20.09 -11.07 -8.96
N VAL A 447 21.09 -10.66 -8.17
CA VAL A 447 21.67 -11.52 -7.13
C VAL A 447 20.65 -11.76 -5.99
N LEU A 448 19.90 -10.75 -5.54
CA LEU A 448 18.84 -10.92 -4.55
C LEU A 448 17.80 -11.96 -5.00
N ASN A 449 17.29 -11.83 -6.23
CA ASN A 449 16.26 -12.70 -6.78
C ASN A 449 16.71 -14.17 -6.87
N GLN A 450 18.02 -14.43 -7.03
CA GLN A 450 18.57 -15.78 -7.10
C GLN A 450 18.68 -16.45 -5.72
N TYR A 451 18.93 -15.69 -4.65
CA TYR A 451 19.35 -16.26 -3.36
C TYR A 451 18.37 -16.01 -2.21
N LYS A 452 17.84 -14.78 -2.10
CA LYS A 452 17.18 -14.29 -0.89
C LYS A 452 16.03 -15.20 -0.45
N VAL A 453 15.09 -15.48 -1.34
CA VAL A 453 13.90 -16.31 -1.03
C VAL A 453 14.30 -17.73 -0.62
N GLY A 454 15.28 -18.34 -1.30
CA GLY A 454 15.77 -19.67 -0.94
C GLY A 454 16.43 -19.71 0.45
N ILE A 455 17.17 -18.66 0.83
CA ILE A 455 17.80 -18.54 2.14
C ILE A 455 16.77 -18.26 3.23
N GLU A 456 15.91 -17.27 3.01
CA GLU A 456 14.97 -16.78 4.02
C GLU A 456 13.73 -17.67 4.22
N SER A 457 13.48 -18.62 3.32
CA SER A 457 12.53 -19.73 3.52
C SER A 457 13.16 -20.94 4.21
N GLY A 458 14.49 -20.96 4.35
CA GLY A 458 15.23 -22.10 4.87
C GLY A 458 15.47 -23.23 3.86
N THR A 459 15.12 -23.05 2.59
CA THR A 459 15.34 -24.05 1.52
C THR A 459 16.83 -24.28 1.25
N LEU A 460 17.60 -23.18 1.17
CA LEU A 460 19.05 -23.20 1.01
C LEU A 460 19.76 -23.28 2.37
N ASP A 461 20.94 -23.92 2.39
CA ASP A 461 21.78 -23.98 3.57
C ASP A 461 22.56 -22.65 3.74
N PRO A 462 22.23 -21.81 4.75
CA PRO A 462 22.83 -20.50 4.91
C PRO A 462 24.34 -20.55 5.13
N ASN A 463 24.89 -21.65 5.66
CA ASN A 463 26.34 -21.78 5.85
C ASN A 463 27.11 -21.86 4.52
N LYS A 464 26.44 -22.30 3.44
CA LYS A 464 27.01 -22.39 2.09
C LYS A 464 26.58 -21.22 1.23
N SER A 465 25.30 -20.87 1.26
CA SER A 465 24.72 -19.90 0.35
C SER A 465 24.99 -18.45 0.77
N LEU A 466 25.04 -18.10 2.07
CA LEU A 466 25.29 -16.71 2.48
C LEU A 466 26.69 -16.19 2.10
N PRO A 467 27.80 -16.96 2.27
CA PRO A 467 29.11 -16.49 1.83
C PRO A 467 29.16 -16.21 0.32
N GLU A 468 28.59 -17.10 -0.49
CA GLU A 468 28.52 -16.91 -1.94
C GLU A 468 27.64 -15.71 -2.31
N PHE A 469 26.47 -15.61 -1.67
CA PHE A 469 25.51 -14.52 -1.88
C PHE A 469 26.13 -13.16 -1.56
N ASN A 470 26.75 -13.00 -0.38
CA ASN A 470 27.42 -11.75 0.01
C ASN A 470 28.59 -11.42 -0.94
N LYS A 471 29.37 -12.42 -1.37
CA LYS A 471 30.42 -12.22 -2.37
C LYS A 471 29.86 -11.67 -3.68
N LYS A 472 28.77 -12.26 -4.20
CA LYS A 472 28.12 -11.81 -5.44
C LYS A 472 27.50 -10.43 -5.30
N LEU A 473 26.88 -10.10 -4.16
CA LEU A 473 26.36 -8.76 -3.89
C LEU A 473 27.46 -7.69 -3.89
N LYS A 474 28.60 -7.98 -3.24
CA LYS A 474 29.77 -7.09 -3.24
C LYS A 474 30.33 -6.88 -4.64
N GLN A 475 30.45 -7.96 -5.43
CA GLN A 475 30.84 -7.88 -6.84
C GLN A 475 29.86 -7.10 -7.71
N ALA A 476 28.56 -7.18 -7.40
CA ALA A 476 27.51 -6.41 -8.07
C ALA A 476 27.44 -4.93 -7.65
N GLY A 477 28.26 -4.51 -6.67
CA GLY A 477 28.41 -3.11 -6.27
C GLY A 477 27.63 -2.70 -5.02
N LEU A 478 27.21 -3.64 -4.16
CA LEU A 478 26.44 -3.33 -2.94
C LEU A 478 27.08 -2.22 -2.08
N GLU A 479 28.40 -2.22 -1.90
CA GLU A 479 29.10 -1.20 -1.10
C GLU A 479 28.94 0.22 -1.67
N LYS A 480 28.90 0.35 -3.01
CA LYS A 480 28.64 1.65 -3.65
C LYS A 480 27.21 2.12 -3.40
N ILE A 481 26.24 1.19 -3.42
CA ILE A 481 24.83 1.49 -3.14
C ILE A 481 24.69 1.98 -1.70
N ILE A 482 25.29 1.27 -0.73
CA ILE A 482 25.28 1.66 0.69
C ILE A 482 25.92 3.04 0.88
N ALA A 483 27.08 3.29 0.28
CA ALA A 483 27.77 4.57 0.40
C ALA A 483 26.95 5.74 -0.18
N GLU A 484 26.32 5.54 -1.34
CA GLU A 484 25.47 6.58 -1.96
C GLU A 484 24.19 6.82 -1.15
N LYS A 485 23.55 5.76 -0.62
CA LYS A 485 22.42 5.89 0.31
C LYS A 485 22.81 6.70 1.56
N GLN A 486 23.94 6.39 2.18
CA GLN A 486 24.43 7.12 3.36
C GLN A 486 24.71 8.59 3.04
N LYS A 487 25.38 8.89 1.92
CA LYS A 487 25.66 10.25 1.47
C LYS A 487 24.38 11.07 1.24
N GLN A 488 23.38 10.48 0.58
CA GLN A 488 22.10 11.15 0.34
C GLN A 488 21.33 11.35 1.65
N TYR A 489 21.34 10.37 2.55
CA TYR A 489 20.73 10.47 3.86
C TYR A 489 21.35 11.56 4.72
N ASP A 490 22.68 11.65 4.76
CA ASP A 490 23.40 12.70 5.51
C ASP A 490 23.07 14.10 4.99
N LYS A 491 22.89 14.25 3.67
CA LYS A 491 22.43 15.50 3.06
C LYS A 491 20.98 15.81 3.42
N TRP A 492 20.08 14.83 3.33
CA TRP A 492 18.67 14.98 3.66
C TRP A 492 18.48 15.37 5.13
N LYS A 493 19.23 14.73 6.04
CA LYS A 493 19.16 15.00 7.49
C LYS A 493 19.58 16.42 7.87
N LYS A 494 20.47 17.06 7.11
CA LYS A 494 20.88 18.46 7.32
C LYS A 494 19.82 19.48 6.88
N ASN A 495 18.88 19.05 6.02
CA ASN A 495 17.84 19.90 5.45
C ASN A 495 16.45 19.67 6.09
N LYS A 496 16.37 18.78 7.08
CA LYS A 496 15.26 18.64 8.03
C LYS A 496 15.49 19.58 9.20
#